data_AF-H2YD69-F1
#
_entry.id   AF-H2YD69-F1
#
_cell.length_a   1.000
_cell.length_b   1.000
_cell.length_c   1.000
_cell.angle_alpha   90.00
_cell.angle_beta   90.00
_cell.angle_gamma   90.00
#
_symmetry.space_group_name_H-M   'P 1'
#
loop_
_entity.id
_entity.type
_entity.pdbx_description
1 polymer ?
#
loop_
_entity_poly.entity_id
_entity_poly.type
_entity_poly.pdbx_seq_one_letter_code
_entity_poly.pdbx_strand_id
1 'polypeptide(L)'
;MILTSVSAPIVTVHVTLTSTTMRQIPNADAEESATKSKKPDPPDILDHHKCCEALATLRRAKWFQAKVSPHQTCVIICRIIRSFACQPHSWNPWKLLNSWVMELLTERIYSNAINTITPTTCLQRVLEVLSAGILLEEGTGLRDPCEKEPTDVLANLNLQQKEDITKGAQHFLRLLVFGKMHELLGVELPDSQVRKRAADQEDTADQSSKKGKIE
;
A
#
# COMPACT_ATOMS: atom_id res chain seq x y z
N MET A 1 4.09 -29.90 28.24
CA MET A 1 4.20 -28.67 29.05
C MET A 1 4.60 -27.55 28.10
N ILE A 2 3.66 -26.71 27.69
CA ILE A 2 3.90 -25.59 26.78
C ILE A 2 4.35 -24.42 27.64
N LEU A 3 5.62 -24.04 27.55
CA LEU A 3 6.14 -22.81 28.17
C LEU A 3 5.95 -21.67 27.16
N THR A 4 4.78 -21.04 27.17
CA THR A 4 4.58 -19.76 26.49
C THR A 4 5.13 -18.64 27.37
N SER A 5 6.36 -18.23 27.08
CA SER A 5 6.90 -16.96 27.60
C SER A 5 6.32 -15.81 26.78
N VAL A 6 5.24 -15.21 27.26
CA VAL A 6 4.73 -13.94 26.72
C VAL A 6 5.53 -12.81 27.36
N SER A 7 6.66 -12.46 26.75
CA SER A 7 7.30 -11.17 27.05
C SER A 7 6.42 -10.06 26.51
N ALA A 8 6.10 -9.05 27.33
CA ALA A 8 5.37 -7.88 26.89
C ALA A 8 6.06 -7.24 25.67
N PRO A 9 5.31 -6.74 24.67
CA PRO A 9 5.91 -6.09 23.51
C PRO A 9 6.63 -4.81 23.97
N ILE A 10 7.94 -4.74 23.73
CA ILE A 10 8.74 -3.54 23.99
C ILE A 10 8.40 -2.52 22.90
N VAL A 11 7.74 -1.43 23.28
CA VAL A 11 7.48 -0.32 22.36
C VAL A 11 8.79 0.47 22.19
N THR A 12 9.33 0.44 20.98
CA THR A 12 10.54 1.22 20.63
C THR A 12 10.12 2.46 19.84
N VAL A 13 10.56 3.63 20.28
CA VAL A 13 10.31 4.92 19.60
C VAL A 13 11.61 5.42 18.99
N HIS A 14 11.62 5.60 17.67
CA HIS A 14 12.75 6.17 16.94
C HIS A 14 12.51 7.67 16.72
N VAL A 15 13.39 8.51 17.24
CA VAL A 15 13.37 9.97 17.03
C VAL A 15 14.43 10.33 16.01
N THR A 16 14.00 10.81 14.84
CA THR A 16 14.91 11.24 13.76
C THR A 16 15.00 12.76 13.76
N LEU A 17 16.22 13.29 13.89
CA LEU A 17 16.52 14.72 13.86
C LEU A 17 16.84 15.17 12.43
N THR A 18 16.22 16.26 11.98
CA THR A 18 16.46 16.87 10.66
C THR A 18 16.14 18.36 10.69
N SER A 19 16.59 19.12 9.70
CA SER A 19 16.31 20.55 9.55
C SER A 19 15.85 20.85 8.11
N THR A 20 14.93 21.80 7.94
CA THR A 20 14.44 22.22 6.61
C THR A 20 15.57 22.76 5.72
N THR A 21 16.67 23.25 6.32
CA THR A 21 17.88 23.69 5.62
C THR A 21 18.58 22.55 4.88
N MET A 22 18.42 21.29 5.32
CA MET A 22 19.05 20.12 4.68
C MET A 22 18.49 19.84 3.28
N ARG A 23 17.34 20.41 2.89
CA ARG A 23 16.83 20.30 1.51
C ARG A 23 17.33 21.41 0.58
N GLN A 24 17.94 22.45 1.14
CA GLN A 24 18.54 23.52 0.36
C GLN A 24 19.87 23.00 -0.21
N ILE A 25 19.79 22.27 -1.31
CA ILE A 25 20.95 22.04 -2.17
C ILE A 25 21.44 23.44 -2.56
N PRO A 26 22.73 23.78 -2.40
CA PRO A 26 23.26 24.99 -3.01
C PRO A 26 23.00 24.83 -4.50
N ASN A 27 22.14 25.68 -5.08
CA ASN A 27 21.90 25.68 -6.53
C ASN A 27 23.27 25.63 -7.24
N ALA A 28 23.42 24.78 -8.25
CA ALA A 28 24.61 24.77 -9.10
C ALA A 28 24.83 26.15 -9.76
N ASP A 29 23.75 26.93 -9.95
CA ASP A 29 23.82 28.32 -10.42
C ASP A 29 24.32 29.33 -9.36
N ALA A 30 24.49 28.89 -8.11
CA ALA A 30 25.12 29.67 -7.04
C ALA A 30 26.61 29.32 -6.86
N GLU A 31 27.17 28.42 -7.66
CA GLU A 31 28.61 28.12 -7.61
C GLU A 31 29.47 29.24 -8.20
N GLU A 32 28.92 30.09 -9.09
CA GLU A 32 29.65 31.26 -9.58
C GLU A 32 29.66 32.45 -8.60
N SER A 33 28.84 32.43 -7.54
CA SER A 33 28.79 33.52 -6.53
C SER A 33 29.24 33.10 -5.13
N ALA A 34 29.56 31.82 -4.89
CA ALA A 34 29.81 31.28 -3.54
C ALA A 34 31.29 30.92 -3.26
N THR A 35 32.25 31.47 -3.99
CA THR A 35 33.69 31.35 -3.67
C THR A 35 34.14 32.24 -2.49
N LYS A 36 33.22 32.85 -1.74
CA LYS A 36 33.56 33.53 -0.49
C LYS A 36 32.57 33.15 0.61
N SER A 37 33.02 32.33 1.56
CA SER A 37 32.41 32.08 2.88
C SER A 37 31.54 30.82 3.04
N LYS A 38 32.03 29.62 2.72
CA LYS A 38 31.59 28.42 3.47
C LYS A 38 32.63 28.10 4.53
N LYS A 39 32.28 28.29 5.81
CA LYS A 39 33.03 27.67 6.90
C LYS A 39 33.03 26.15 6.64
N PRO A 40 34.14 25.44 6.90
CA PRO A 40 34.14 24.00 6.80
C PRO A 40 33.06 23.44 7.71
N ASP A 41 32.26 22.56 7.12
CA ASP A 41 31.19 21.85 7.78
C ASP A 41 31.73 21.17 9.06
N PRO A 42 31.13 21.41 10.24
CA PRO A 42 31.60 20.78 11.47
C PRO A 42 31.58 19.25 11.36
N PRO A 43 32.52 18.55 12.00
CA PRO A 43 32.68 17.10 11.88
C PRO A 43 31.46 16.29 12.37
N ASP A 44 30.53 16.91 13.10
CA ASP A 44 29.32 16.31 13.66
C ASP A 44 28.05 16.52 12.82
N ILE A 45 28.18 16.81 11.51
CA ILE A 45 27.01 16.94 10.65
C ILE A 45 26.32 15.59 10.43
N LEU A 46 25.01 15.59 10.63
CA LEU A 46 24.15 14.44 10.35
C LEU A 46 24.18 14.09 8.87
N ASP A 47 24.07 12.80 8.58
CA ASP A 47 23.97 12.27 7.21
C ASP A 47 22.85 12.97 6.43
N HIS A 48 23.26 13.73 5.41
CA HIS A 48 22.37 14.53 4.59
C HIS A 48 21.27 13.68 3.93
N HIS A 49 21.59 12.48 3.46
CA HIS A 49 20.61 11.60 2.81
C HIS A 49 19.52 11.18 3.80
N LYS A 50 19.90 10.77 5.01
CA LYS A 50 18.95 10.40 6.08
C LYS A 50 18.09 11.57 6.52
N CYS A 51 18.68 12.77 6.62
CA CYS A 51 17.93 13.98 6.95
C CYS A 51 16.90 14.32 5.86
N CYS A 52 17.24 14.15 4.58
CA CYS A 52 16.32 14.34 3.45
C CYS A 52 15.19 13.29 3.43
N GLU A 53 15.51 12.03 3.68
CA GLU A 53 14.51 10.95 3.80
C GLU A 53 13.55 11.20 4.97
N ALA A 54 14.06 11.70 6.10
CA ALA A 54 13.23 12.11 7.23
C ALA A 54 12.28 13.26 6.86
N LEU A 55 12.74 14.27 6.12
CA LEU A 55 11.90 15.36 5.61
C LEU A 55 10.86 14.87 4.58
N ALA A 56 11.20 13.88 3.75
CA ALA A 56 10.25 13.24 2.84
C ALA A 56 9.16 12.52 3.65
N THR A 57 9.55 11.73 4.64
CA THR A 57 8.61 11.03 5.55
C THR A 57 7.69 12.02 6.29
N LEU A 58 8.22 13.13 6.77
CA LEU A 58 7.43 14.18 7.42
C LEU A 58 6.38 14.80 6.47
N ARG A 59 6.74 15.02 5.20
CA ARG A 59 5.79 15.53 4.19
C ARG A 59 4.71 14.50 3.87
N ARG A 60 5.09 13.24 3.70
CA ARG A 60 4.15 12.11 3.49
C ARG A 60 3.17 11.99 4.64
N ALA A 61 3.63 12.11 5.88
CA ALA A 61 2.77 12.11 7.07
C ALA A 61 1.77 13.28 7.06
N LYS A 62 2.23 14.50 6.74
CA LYS A 62 1.33 15.67 6.60
C LYS A 62 0.31 15.48 5.47
N TRP A 63 0.74 14.94 4.34
CA TRP A 63 -0.15 14.63 3.22
C TRP A 63 -1.19 13.59 3.62
N PHE A 64 -0.80 12.52 4.31
CA PHE A 64 -1.71 11.48 4.78
C PHE A 64 -2.74 12.05 5.77
N GLN A 65 -2.30 12.92 6.68
CA GLN A 65 -3.20 13.62 7.61
C GLN A 65 -4.22 14.51 6.88
N ALA A 66 -3.79 15.19 5.81
CA ALA A 66 -4.65 16.11 5.06
C ALA A 66 -5.57 15.42 4.02
N LYS A 67 -5.12 14.31 3.42
CA LYS A 67 -5.78 13.68 2.26
C LYS A 67 -6.43 12.34 2.57
N VAL A 68 -5.84 11.54 3.45
CA VAL A 68 -6.32 10.18 3.73
C VAL A 68 -7.10 10.12 5.04
N SER A 69 -6.58 10.73 6.10
CA SER A 69 -7.17 10.66 7.45
C SER A 69 -8.61 11.19 7.55
N PRO A 70 -9.05 12.21 6.78
CA PRO A 70 -10.45 12.64 6.79
C PRO A 70 -11.43 11.59 6.23
N HIS A 71 -10.93 10.58 5.52
CA HIS A 71 -11.73 9.56 4.85
C HIS A 71 -11.54 8.19 5.52
N GLN A 72 -12.50 7.84 6.38
CA GLN A 72 -12.45 6.57 7.13
C GLN A 72 -12.33 5.34 6.22
N THR A 73 -12.99 5.35 5.07
CA THR A 73 -12.86 4.29 4.05
C THR A 73 -11.40 4.12 3.62
N CYS A 74 -10.69 5.19 3.27
CA CYS A 74 -9.29 5.11 2.88
C CYS A 74 -8.42 4.56 4.01
N VAL A 75 -8.63 5.02 5.25
CA VAL A 75 -7.85 4.57 6.42
C VAL A 75 -8.05 3.07 6.66
N ILE A 76 -9.28 2.57 6.58
CA ILE A 76 -9.59 1.14 6.71
C ILE A 76 -8.88 0.34 5.61
N ILE A 77 -8.94 0.83 4.38
CA ILE A 77 -8.37 0.13 3.22
C ILE A 77 -6.85 0.10 3.27
N CYS A 78 -6.19 1.20 3.67
CA CYS A 78 -4.75 1.21 3.93
C CYS A 78 -4.37 0.16 4.99
N ARG A 79 -5.17 -0.01 6.05
CA ARG A 79 -4.93 -1.02 7.09
C ARG A 79 -5.10 -2.45 6.58
N ILE A 80 -6.16 -2.73 5.81
CA ILE A 80 -6.41 -4.06 5.22
C ILE A 80 -5.30 -4.41 4.22
N ILE A 81 -4.95 -3.48 3.35
CA ILE A 81 -3.90 -3.71 2.36
C ILE A 81 -2.54 -3.94 3.04
N ARG A 82 -2.24 -3.18 4.10
CA ARG A 82 -1.04 -3.41 4.92
C ARG A 82 -1.07 -4.76 5.63
N SER A 83 -2.24 -5.25 6.05
CA SER A 83 -2.34 -6.57 6.67
C SER A 83 -2.02 -7.69 5.68
N PHE A 84 -2.26 -7.52 4.37
CA PHE A 84 -1.79 -8.48 3.36
C PHE A 84 -0.28 -8.67 3.43
N ALA A 85 0.50 -7.60 3.52
CA ALA A 85 1.96 -7.69 3.64
C ALA A 85 2.43 -8.41 4.91
N CYS A 86 1.61 -8.42 5.98
CA CYS A 86 1.93 -9.11 7.23
C CYS A 86 1.58 -10.60 7.23
N GLN A 87 0.85 -11.11 6.22
CA GLN A 87 0.43 -12.51 6.18
C GLN A 87 1.65 -13.45 6.05
N PRO A 88 1.67 -14.58 6.79
CA PRO A 88 2.81 -15.48 6.92
C PRO A 88 3.11 -16.33 5.67
N HIS A 89 2.53 -16.01 4.51
CA HIS A 89 2.82 -16.74 3.29
C HIS A 89 4.28 -16.47 2.85
N SER A 90 5.00 -17.55 2.54
CA SER A 90 6.42 -17.52 2.18
C SER A 90 6.69 -16.72 0.89
N TRP A 91 5.70 -16.66 -0.01
CA TRP A 91 5.75 -15.83 -1.22
C TRP A 91 4.61 -14.81 -1.20
N ASN A 92 4.91 -13.62 -0.70
CA ASN A 92 3.93 -12.54 -0.55
C ASN A 92 4.39 -11.30 -1.33
N PRO A 93 3.91 -11.09 -2.57
CA PRO A 93 4.32 -9.95 -3.38
C PRO A 93 3.92 -8.60 -2.75
N TRP A 94 2.92 -8.60 -1.85
CA TRP A 94 2.46 -7.41 -1.14
C TRP A 94 3.50 -6.84 -0.18
N LYS A 95 4.49 -7.64 0.28
CA LYS A 95 5.61 -7.15 1.10
C LYS A 95 6.52 -6.18 0.35
N LEU A 96 6.56 -6.28 -0.98
CA LEU A 96 7.39 -5.43 -1.82
C LEU A 96 6.79 -4.03 -1.98
N LEU A 97 5.47 -3.91 -1.84
CA LEU A 97 4.79 -2.64 -1.88
C LEU A 97 5.02 -1.89 -0.56
N ASN A 98 5.78 -0.80 -0.66
CA ASN A 98 5.96 0.09 0.47
C ASN A 98 4.60 0.69 0.91
N SER A 99 4.49 1.08 2.20
CA SER A 99 3.25 1.66 2.74
C SER A 99 2.80 2.89 1.94
N TRP A 100 3.76 3.68 1.46
CA TRP A 100 3.50 4.93 0.74
C TRP A 100 2.76 4.72 -0.59
N VAL A 101 3.15 3.71 -1.38
CA VAL A 101 2.52 3.34 -2.64
C VAL A 101 1.06 2.96 -2.42
N MET A 102 0.79 2.19 -1.37
CA MET A 102 -0.56 1.74 -1.02
C MET A 102 -1.46 2.90 -0.60
N GLU A 103 -0.91 3.83 0.19
CA GLU A 103 -1.60 5.03 0.65
C GLU A 103 -1.96 5.95 -0.53
N LEU A 104 -1.00 6.19 -1.44
CA LEU A 104 -1.21 6.98 -2.66
C LEU A 104 -2.25 6.36 -3.58
N LEU A 105 -2.18 5.05 -3.81
CA LEU A 105 -3.11 4.36 -4.69
C LEU A 105 -4.53 4.39 -4.14
N THR A 106 -4.67 4.14 -2.84
CA THR A 106 -5.98 4.15 -2.15
C THR A 106 -6.60 5.54 -2.19
N GLU A 107 -5.82 6.58 -1.88
CA GLU A 107 -6.29 7.96 -1.96
C GLU A 107 -6.71 8.33 -3.38
N ARG A 108 -5.87 8.04 -4.37
CA ARG A 108 -6.17 8.34 -5.78
C ARG A 108 -7.48 7.71 -6.21
N ILE A 109 -7.72 6.45 -5.87
CA ILE A 109 -8.95 5.73 -6.23
C ILE A 109 -10.17 6.30 -5.54
N TYR A 110 -10.03 6.66 -4.27
CA TYR A 110 -11.12 7.27 -3.50
C TYR A 110 -11.47 8.67 -4.02
N SER A 111 -10.46 9.51 -4.24
CA SER A 111 -10.61 10.89 -4.72
C SER A 111 -11.17 10.98 -6.15
N ASN A 112 -10.97 9.93 -6.97
CA ASN A 112 -11.57 9.83 -8.30
C ASN A 112 -12.97 9.19 -8.31
N ALA A 113 -13.53 8.83 -7.16
CA ALA A 113 -14.88 8.29 -7.10
C ALA A 113 -15.93 9.40 -7.23
N ILE A 114 -16.91 9.20 -8.13
CA ILE A 114 -18.03 10.13 -8.33
C ILE A 114 -18.90 10.24 -7.07
N ASN A 115 -19.07 9.12 -6.36
CA ASN A 115 -19.89 9.00 -5.16
C ASN A 115 -19.06 8.45 -4.00
N THR A 116 -19.57 8.59 -2.79
CA THR A 116 -19.01 7.92 -1.61
C THR A 116 -18.98 6.41 -1.83
N ILE A 117 -17.79 5.82 -1.75
CA ILE A 117 -17.59 4.37 -1.93
C ILE A 117 -17.50 3.65 -0.60
N THR A 118 -18.06 2.45 -0.56
CA THR A 118 -17.90 1.55 0.59
C THR A 118 -16.47 1.00 0.63
N PRO A 119 -15.97 0.55 1.80
CA PRO A 119 -14.68 -0.12 1.90
C PRO A 119 -14.53 -1.29 0.93
N THR A 120 -15.55 -2.13 0.78
CA THR A 120 -15.49 -3.28 -0.14
C THR A 120 -15.29 -2.84 -1.58
N THR A 121 -16.06 -1.84 -2.04
CA THR A 121 -15.91 -1.29 -3.40
C THR A 121 -14.55 -0.61 -3.58
N CYS A 122 -14.06 0.10 -2.56
CA CYS A 122 -12.73 0.71 -2.59
C CYS A 122 -11.63 -0.36 -2.71
N LEU A 123 -11.71 -1.43 -1.92
CA LEU A 123 -10.77 -2.56 -1.99
C LEU A 123 -10.78 -3.19 -3.39
N GLN A 124 -11.97 -3.44 -3.93
CA GLN A 124 -12.14 -3.99 -5.27
C GLN A 124 -11.45 -3.11 -6.32
N ARG A 125 -11.70 -1.80 -6.31
CA ARG A 125 -11.08 -0.87 -7.26
C ARG A 125 -9.56 -0.83 -7.11
N VAL A 126 -9.03 -0.89 -5.89
CA VAL A 126 -7.57 -0.98 -5.67
C VAL A 126 -7.00 -2.24 -6.32
N LEU A 127 -7.64 -3.39 -6.12
CA LEU A 127 -7.22 -4.65 -6.72
C LEU A 127 -7.37 -4.64 -8.25
N GLU A 128 -8.43 -4.04 -8.80
CA GLU A 128 -8.65 -3.88 -10.24
C GLU A 128 -7.53 -3.06 -10.88
N VAL A 129 -7.21 -1.90 -10.30
CA VAL A 129 -6.17 -1.01 -10.82
C VAL A 129 -4.78 -1.66 -10.76
N LEU A 130 -4.47 -2.40 -9.69
CA LEU A 130 -3.23 -3.17 -9.60
C LEU A 130 -3.19 -4.33 -10.60
N SER A 131 -4.31 -5.02 -10.77
CA SER A 131 -4.46 -6.15 -11.70
C SER A 131 -4.35 -5.72 -13.17
N ALA A 132 -4.77 -4.48 -13.46
CA ALA A 132 -4.64 -3.86 -14.77
C ALA A 132 -3.20 -3.42 -15.11
N GLY A 133 -2.26 -3.55 -14.16
CA GLY A 133 -0.85 -3.30 -14.43
C GLY A 133 -0.42 -1.85 -14.31
N ILE A 134 -1.05 -1.03 -13.46
CA ILE A 134 -0.65 0.38 -13.22
C ILE A 134 0.85 0.55 -12.88
N LEU A 135 1.48 -0.50 -12.34
CA LEU A 135 2.89 -0.50 -11.90
C LEU A 135 3.87 -0.91 -13.01
N LEU A 136 3.40 -1.46 -14.13
CA LEU A 136 4.21 -1.92 -15.25
C LEU A 136 4.74 -0.73 -16.07
N GLU A 137 5.70 -0.95 -16.96
CA GLU A 137 6.35 0.11 -17.75
C GLU A 137 5.37 0.90 -18.64
N GLU A 138 4.35 0.22 -19.17
CA GLU A 138 3.26 0.84 -19.94
C GLU A 138 2.13 1.43 -19.06
N GLY A 139 2.25 1.29 -17.75
CA GLY A 139 1.30 1.82 -16.78
C GLY A 139 1.45 3.33 -16.59
N THR A 140 0.38 3.97 -16.09
CA THR A 140 0.43 5.42 -15.77
C THR A 140 1.35 5.75 -14.59
N GLY A 141 1.77 4.75 -13.83
CA GLY A 141 2.66 4.89 -12.70
C GLY A 141 2.09 5.70 -11.53
N LEU A 142 2.93 5.92 -10.53
CA LEU A 142 2.59 6.67 -9.32
C LEU A 142 3.62 7.77 -9.09
N ARG A 143 3.19 9.02 -9.21
CA ARG A 143 4.00 10.19 -8.89
C ARG A 143 3.83 10.57 -7.43
N ASP A 144 4.94 10.91 -6.77
CA ASP A 144 4.91 11.42 -5.39
C ASP A 144 4.37 12.87 -5.37
N PRO A 145 3.20 13.14 -4.75
CA PRO A 145 2.64 14.49 -4.62
C PRO A 145 3.39 15.35 -3.59
N CYS A 146 4.26 14.74 -2.77
CA CYS A 146 5.04 15.46 -1.77
C CYS A 146 6.35 15.99 -2.34
N GLU A 147 6.79 15.53 -3.51
CA GLU A 147 8.02 15.99 -4.18
C GLU A 147 7.73 17.06 -5.22
N LYS A 148 8.67 18.01 -5.37
CA LYS A 148 8.55 19.10 -6.34
C LYS A 148 8.84 18.58 -7.74
N GLU A 149 9.96 17.87 -7.87
CA GLU A 149 10.34 17.19 -9.10
C GLU A 149 9.44 15.97 -9.34
N PRO A 150 9.24 15.56 -10.61
CA PRO A 150 8.49 14.35 -10.92
C PRO A 150 9.25 13.10 -10.42
N THR A 151 8.97 12.70 -9.19
CA THR A 151 9.56 11.51 -8.55
C THR A 151 8.62 10.32 -8.68
N ASP A 152 9.11 9.23 -9.28
CA ASP A 152 8.44 7.94 -9.30
C ASP A 152 8.61 7.22 -7.95
N VAL A 153 7.50 6.84 -7.31
CA VAL A 153 7.54 6.10 -6.04
C VAL A 153 7.87 4.62 -6.22
N LEU A 154 7.84 4.13 -7.47
CA LEU A 154 8.10 2.74 -7.84
C LEU A 154 9.54 2.50 -8.28
N ALA A 155 10.41 3.51 -8.21
CA ALA A 155 11.81 3.43 -8.66
C ALA A 155 12.62 2.32 -7.98
N ASN A 156 12.24 1.92 -6.77
CA ASN A 156 12.90 0.85 -6.02
C ASN A 156 12.44 -0.56 -6.41
N LEU A 157 11.43 -0.69 -7.27
CA LEU A 157 10.90 -1.97 -7.73
C LEU A 157 11.42 -2.30 -9.12
N ASN A 158 12.01 -3.48 -9.26
CA ASN A 158 12.38 -4.02 -10.56
C ASN A 158 11.14 -4.53 -11.32
N LEU A 159 11.31 -4.81 -12.62
CA LEU A 159 10.21 -5.26 -13.49
C LEU A 159 9.57 -6.55 -12.97
N GLN A 160 10.37 -7.55 -12.56
CA GLN A 160 9.87 -8.81 -12.03
C GLN A 160 9.00 -8.62 -10.79
N GLN A 161 9.41 -7.75 -9.87
CA GLN A 161 8.66 -7.42 -8.66
C GLN A 161 7.32 -6.77 -9.01
N LYS A 162 7.30 -5.87 -10.01
CA LYS A 162 6.07 -5.23 -10.50
C LYS A 162 5.11 -6.26 -11.11
N GLU A 163 5.62 -7.20 -11.91
CA GLU A 163 4.83 -8.30 -12.48
C GLU A 163 4.27 -9.24 -11.42
N ASP A 164 5.09 -9.62 -10.43
CA ASP A 164 4.67 -10.47 -9.31
C ASP A 164 3.55 -9.83 -8.49
N ILE A 165 3.63 -8.52 -8.26
CA ILE A 165 2.57 -7.73 -7.63
C ILE A 165 1.30 -7.75 -8.47
N THR A 166 1.39 -7.49 -9.78
CA THR A 166 0.23 -7.50 -10.68
C THR A 166 -0.44 -8.87 -10.72
N LYS A 167 0.36 -9.95 -10.81
CA LYS A 167 -0.14 -11.34 -10.73
C LYS A 167 -0.81 -11.64 -9.39
N GLY A 168 -0.22 -11.18 -8.29
CA GLY A 168 -0.80 -11.30 -6.94
C GLY A 168 -2.14 -10.57 -6.82
N ALA A 169 -2.22 -9.35 -7.35
CA ALA A 169 -3.45 -8.56 -7.39
C ALA A 169 -4.54 -9.24 -8.21
N GLN A 170 -4.21 -9.82 -9.37
CA GLN A 170 -5.15 -10.58 -10.21
C GLN A 170 -5.71 -11.80 -9.48
N HIS A 171 -4.90 -12.45 -8.65
CA HIS A 171 -5.38 -13.54 -7.80
C HIS A 171 -6.33 -13.06 -6.70
N PHE A 172 -5.97 -11.99 -5.99
CA PHE A 172 -6.78 -11.43 -4.91
C PHE A 172 -8.10 -10.87 -5.44
N LEU A 173 -8.10 -10.25 -6.62
CA LEU A 173 -9.31 -9.77 -7.27
C LEU A 173 -10.27 -10.94 -7.56
N ARG A 174 -9.77 -12.07 -8.08
CA ARG A 174 -10.60 -13.27 -8.28
C ARG A 174 -11.19 -13.77 -6.96
N LEU A 175 -10.39 -13.86 -5.88
CA LEU A 175 -10.90 -14.25 -4.57
C LEU A 175 -12.03 -13.32 -4.10
N LEU A 176 -11.87 -12.00 -4.29
CA LEU A 176 -12.88 -11.02 -3.92
C LEU A 176 -14.18 -11.21 -4.72
N VAL A 177 -14.08 -11.33 -6.06
CA VAL A 177 -15.23 -11.50 -6.96
C VAL A 177 -15.98 -12.80 -6.69
N PHE A 178 -15.27 -13.89 -6.35
CA PHE A 178 -15.89 -15.18 -6.00
C PHE A 178 -16.34 -15.28 -4.53
N GLY A 179 -16.38 -14.17 -3.77
CA GLY A 179 -16.87 -14.17 -2.39
C GLY A 179 -15.96 -14.90 -1.38
N LYS A 180 -14.69 -15.12 -1.73
CA LYS A 180 -13.64 -15.77 -0.93
C LYS A 180 -12.81 -14.76 -0.13
N MET A 181 -13.47 -13.75 0.44
CA MET A 181 -12.80 -12.71 1.23
C MET A 181 -12.05 -13.27 2.46
N HIS A 182 -12.51 -14.39 3.02
CA HIS A 182 -11.85 -15.08 4.13
C HIS A 182 -10.45 -15.60 3.74
N GLU A 183 -10.30 -16.20 2.54
CA GLU A 183 -9.00 -16.61 2.00
C GLU A 183 -8.10 -15.40 1.77
N LEU A 184 -8.65 -14.32 1.22
CA LEU A 184 -7.94 -13.06 0.98
C LEU A 184 -7.45 -12.41 2.28
N LEU A 185 -8.26 -12.42 3.34
CA LEU A 185 -7.89 -11.88 4.65
C LEU A 185 -7.03 -12.85 5.48
N GLY A 186 -6.90 -14.11 5.07
CA GLY A 186 -6.20 -15.14 5.83
C GLY A 186 -6.92 -15.49 7.14
N VAL A 187 -8.24 -15.43 7.13
CA VAL A 187 -9.09 -15.74 8.29
C VAL A 187 -9.79 -17.07 8.02
N GLU A 188 -9.70 -18.02 8.96
CA GLU A 188 -10.44 -19.27 8.87
C GLU A 188 -11.95 -19.00 9.01
N LEU A 189 -12.76 -19.62 8.16
CA LEU A 189 -14.22 -19.53 8.30
C LEU A 189 -14.67 -20.34 9.52
N PRO A 190 -15.57 -19.80 10.35
CA PRO A 190 -16.25 -20.61 11.35
C PRO A 190 -17.05 -21.74 10.68
N ASP A 191 -17.06 -22.93 11.28
CA ASP A 191 -17.76 -24.13 10.77
C ASP A 191 -19.23 -23.87 10.39
N SER A 192 -19.91 -22.97 11.11
CA SER A 192 -21.30 -22.59 10.84
C SER A 192 -21.48 -21.89 9.48
N GLN A 193 -20.48 -21.13 9.03
CA GLN A 193 -20.50 -20.47 7.73
C GLN A 193 -20.11 -21.40 6.58
N VAL A 194 -19.23 -22.37 6.85
CA VAL A 194 -18.86 -23.42 5.89
C VAL A 194 -20.08 -24.25 5.52
N ARG A 195 -20.86 -24.69 6.53
CA ARG A 195 -22.10 -25.46 6.30
C ARG A 195 -23.16 -24.68 5.54
N LYS A 196 -23.31 -23.38 5.84
CA LYS A 196 -24.29 -22.53 5.14
C LYS A 196 -23.93 -22.33 3.65
N ARG A 197 -22.65 -22.10 3.33
CA ARG A 197 -22.19 -21.96 1.94
C ARG A 197 -22.30 -23.26 1.14
N ALA A 198 -22.06 -24.41 1.78
CA ALA A 198 -22.26 -25.71 1.14
C ALA A 198 -23.74 -25.91 0.76
N ALA A 199 -24.66 -25.58 1.66
CA ALA A 199 -26.10 -25.63 1.39
C ALA A 199 -26.52 -24.66 0.26
N ASP A 200 -26.04 -23.42 0.27
CA ASP A 200 -26.35 -22.43 -0.77
C ASP A 200 -25.79 -22.84 -2.16
N GLN A 201 -24.64 -23.53 -2.20
CA GLN A 201 -24.05 -24.05 -3.44
C GLN A 201 -24.81 -25.26 -3.99
N GLU A 202 -25.29 -26.16 -3.13
CA GLU A 202 -26.14 -27.29 -3.53
C GLU A 202 -27.51 -26.81 -4.06
N ASP A 203 -28.13 -25.82 -3.42
CA ASP A 203 -29.41 -25.25 -3.89
C ASP A 203 -29.28 -24.54 -5.25
N THR A 204 -28.16 -23.86 -5.49
CA THR A 204 -27.91 -23.18 -6.78
C THR A 204 -27.62 -24.20 -7.90
N ALA A 205 -26.92 -25.30 -7.58
CA ALA A 205 -26.66 -26.38 -8.52
C ALA A 205 -27.96 -27.13 -8.89
N ASP A 206 -28.81 -27.44 -7.91
CA ASP A 206 -30.05 -28.19 -8.12
C ASP A 206 -31.11 -27.37 -8.90
N GLN A 207 -31.13 -26.05 -8.73
CA GLN A 207 -31.94 -25.14 -9.57
C GLN A 207 -31.42 -25.04 -11.01
N SER A 208 -30.11 -25.10 -11.23
CA SER A 208 -29.53 -25.10 -12.59
C SER A 208 -29.79 -26.41 -13.34
N SER A 209 -29.80 -27.56 -12.64
CA SER A 209 -30.11 -28.88 -13.21
C SER A 209 -31.59 -29.06 -13.56
N LYS A 210 -32.51 -28.40 -12.86
CA LYS A 210 -33.95 -28.39 -13.19
C LYS A 210 -34.29 -27.51 -14.41
N LYS A 211 -33.51 -26.46 -14.68
CA LYS A 211 -33.71 -25.58 -15.84
C LYS A 211 -33.22 -26.16 -17.16
N GLY A 212 -32.21 -27.03 -17.15
CA GLY A 212 -31.67 -27.68 -18.35
C GLY A 212 -32.45 -28.91 -18.86
N LYS A 213 -33.59 -29.25 -18.25
CA LYS A 213 -34.40 -30.44 -18.58
C LYS A 213 -35.75 -30.10 -19.22
N ILE A 214 -35.96 -28.83 -19.57
CA ILE A 214 -37.15 -28.31 -20.24
C ILE A 214 -36.68 -27.63 -21.54
N GLU A 215 -36.03 -28.37 -22.42
CA GLU A 215 -35.91 -28.07 -23.86
C GLU A 215 -35.97 -29.38 -24.64
#